data_AF-A0A7S0Z689-F1
#
_entry.id   AF-A0A7S0Z689-F1
#
_cell.length_a   1.000
_cell.length_b   1.000
_cell.length_c   1.000
_cell.angle_alpha   90.00
_cell.angle_beta   90.00
_cell.angle_gamma   90.00
#
_symmetry.space_group_name_H-M   'P 1'
#
loop_
_entity.id
_entity.type
_entity.pdbx_description
1 polymer ?
#
loop_
_entity_poly.entity_id
_entity_poly.type
_entity_poly.pdbx_seq_one_letter_code
_entity_poly.pdbx_strand_id
1 'polypeptide(L)'
;EGSHDSVADARATMELALLKFINGPAFGEVETEGGGLFDVLSSQKVSCVMIDSPTLCRRLPAGSAKLVEANNDAEVKTCILSTVNTPSDGNGLAVFGHLHDLSKVLAAEAQRAHAREEQPSEEEQIVADKTRTQALQKLDTLIGDIWDGLPPNTLFLFTSGVGDAHTLRVAQEQKWKRQQNIGRWGAWTDEAEADLRR
;
A
#
# COMPACT_ATOMS: atom_id res chain seq x y z
N GLU A 1 -32.32 9.77 -11.86
CA GLU A 1 -33.18 10.15 -10.73
C GLU A 1 -32.46 9.81 -9.45
N GLY A 2 -32.21 10.80 -8.59
CA GLY A 2 -31.39 10.66 -7.40
C GLY A 2 -31.12 12.04 -6.79
N SER A 3 -32.18 12.79 -6.50
CA SER A 3 -32.06 14.06 -5.79
C SER A 3 -31.75 13.75 -4.32
N HIS A 4 -30.51 13.98 -3.91
CA HIS A 4 -30.03 13.88 -2.54
C HIS A 4 -30.85 14.80 -1.63
N ASP A 5 -31.57 14.24 -0.65
CA ASP A 5 -32.36 15.01 0.32
C ASP A 5 -31.50 15.28 1.56
N SER A 6 -30.90 16.47 1.58
CA SER A 6 -30.04 16.92 2.68
C SER A 6 -30.68 16.78 4.06
N VAL A 7 -32.01 16.86 4.16
CA VAL A 7 -32.73 16.69 5.43
C VAL A 7 -32.76 15.22 5.84
N ALA A 8 -33.01 14.32 4.91
CA ALA A 8 -32.95 12.88 5.13
C ALA A 8 -31.53 12.43 5.52
N ASP A 9 -30.51 12.95 4.86
CA ASP A 9 -29.11 12.60 5.14
C ASP A 9 -28.64 13.11 6.51
N ALA A 10 -29.02 14.35 6.86
CA ALA A 10 -28.73 14.91 8.18
C ALA A 10 -29.44 14.12 9.29
N ARG A 11 -30.70 13.72 9.06
CA ARG A 11 -31.46 12.87 10.00
C ARG A 11 -30.80 11.51 10.17
N ALA A 12 -30.47 10.83 9.07
CA ALA A 12 -29.81 9.53 9.11
C ALA A 12 -28.45 9.60 9.83
N THR A 13 -27.69 10.68 9.60
CA THR A 13 -26.40 10.91 10.29
C THR A 13 -26.59 11.07 11.80
N MET A 14 -27.58 11.85 12.23
CA MET A 14 -27.90 12.04 13.65
C MET A 14 -28.41 10.76 14.31
N GLU A 15 -29.24 9.98 13.60
CA GLU A 15 -29.72 8.68 14.06
C GLU A 15 -28.54 7.70 14.23
N LEU A 16 -27.62 7.63 13.27
CA LEU A 16 -26.41 6.81 13.39
C LEU A 16 -25.52 7.27 14.55
N ALA A 17 -25.36 8.59 14.75
CA ALA A 17 -24.59 9.13 15.87
C ALA A 17 -25.23 8.73 17.22
N LEU A 18 -26.56 8.84 17.33
CA LEU A 18 -27.30 8.40 18.51
C LEU A 18 -27.09 6.90 18.75
N LEU A 19 -27.19 6.09 17.70
CA LEU A 19 -26.97 4.65 17.78
C LEU A 19 -25.53 4.31 18.20
N LYS A 20 -24.52 5.07 17.75
CA LYS A 20 -23.14 4.94 18.21
C LYS A 20 -22.94 5.38 19.67
N PHE A 21 -23.72 6.34 20.17
CA PHE A 21 -23.69 6.69 21.60
C PHE A 21 -24.30 5.59 22.48
N ILE A 22 -25.38 4.96 22.02
CA ILE A 22 -26.09 3.92 22.78
C ILE A 22 -25.33 2.58 22.72
N ASN A 23 -24.95 2.17 21.52
CA ASN A 23 -24.40 0.84 21.25
C ASN A 23 -22.85 0.82 21.21
N GLY A 24 -22.22 1.98 21.37
CA GLY A 24 -20.78 2.14 21.33
C GLY A 24 -20.24 2.58 19.96
N PRO A 25 -19.01 3.12 19.93
CA PRO A 25 -18.45 3.78 18.74
C PRO A 25 -18.33 2.85 17.52
N ALA A 26 -18.23 1.54 17.74
CA ALA A 26 -18.16 0.51 16.70
C ALA A 26 -19.53 0.15 16.09
N PHE A 27 -20.64 0.77 16.52
CA PHE A 27 -21.95 0.47 15.95
C PHE A 27 -22.00 0.78 14.45
N GLY A 28 -22.38 -0.21 13.65
CA GLY A 28 -22.40 -0.16 12.19
C GLY A 28 -21.08 -0.56 11.53
N GLU A 29 -20.03 -0.83 12.30
CA GLU A 29 -18.86 -1.55 11.79
C GLU A 29 -19.23 -3.02 11.67
N VAL A 30 -18.99 -3.60 10.50
CA VAL A 30 -19.09 -5.06 10.36
C VAL A 30 -17.93 -5.62 11.15
N GLU A 31 -18.21 -6.42 12.18
CA GLU A 31 -17.20 -7.28 12.79
C GLU A 31 -16.65 -8.18 11.68
N THR A 32 -15.52 -7.79 11.11
CA THR A 32 -14.73 -8.70 10.30
C THR A 32 -14.17 -9.72 11.29
N GLU A 33 -14.84 -10.86 11.42
CA GLU A 33 -14.31 -12.02 12.12
C GLU A 33 -12.99 -12.41 11.44
N GLY A 34 -11.90 -11.93 12.01
CA GLY A 34 -10.56 -12.02 11.44
C GLY A 34 -9.78 -10.75 11.78
N GLY A 35 -8.99 -10.81 12.85
CA GLY A 35 -7.97 -9.80 13.12
C GLY A 35 -7.00 -9.66 11.94
N GLY A 36 -6.01 -8.75 12.06
CA GLY A 36 -4.99 -8.62 11.02
C GLY A 36 -4.33 -9.97 10.73
N LEU A 37 -3.87 -10.18 9.49
CA LEU A 37 -3.21 -11.43 9.07
C LEU A 37 -2.11 -11.85 10.07
N PHE A 38 -1.34 -10.89 10.58
CA PHE A 38 -0.28 -11.13 11.56
C PHE A 38 -0.80 -11.63 12.92
N ASP A 39 -1.97 -11.17 13.34
CA ASP A 39 -2.56 -11.60 14.62
C ASP A 39 -3.13 -13.02 14.50
N VAL A 40 -3.72 -13.35 13.35
CA VAL A 40 -4.17 -14.71 13.03
C VAL A 40 -2.97 -15.67 13.00
N LEU A 41 -1.88 -15.30 12.32
CA LEU A 41 -0.66 -16.12 12.26
C LEU A 41 0.00 -16.26 13.64
N SER A 42 0.04 -15.19 14.42
CA SER A 42 0.55 -15.23 15.80
C SER A 42 -0.27 -16.17 16.69
N SER A 43 -1.60 -16.17 16.56
CA SER A 43 -2.48 -17.09 17.30
C SER A 43 -2.16 -18.57 17.01
N GLN A 44 -1.66 -18.87 15.82
CA GLN A 44 -1.24 -20.20 15.37
C GLN A 44 0.24 -20.52 15.69
N LYS A 45 0.91 -19.67 16.49
CA LYS A 45 2.35 -19.77 16.83
C LYS A 45 3.27 -19.73 15.61
N VAL A 46 2.86 -19.03 14.56
CA VAL A 46 3.71 -18.72 13.40
C VAL A 46 4.42 -17.40 13.66
N SER A 47 5.75 -17.42 13.66
CA SER A 47 6.56 -16.22 13.82
C SER A 47 6.42 -15.35 12.58
N CYS A 48 6.01 -14.10 12.75
CA CYS A 48 5.86 -13.15 11.65
C CYS A 48 6.96 -12.09 11.70
N VAL A 49 7.62 -11.85 10.56
CA VAL A 49 8.62 -10.79 10.40
C VAL A 49 8.26 -9.93 9.21
N MET A 50 8.18 -8.62 9.42
CA MET A 50 7.95 -7.63 8.38
C MET A 50 9.23 -6.80 8.18
N ILE A 51 9.68 -6.71 6.94
CA ILE A 51 10.90 -6.02 6.52
C ILE A 51 10.49 -4.91 5.56
N ASP A 52 10.63 -3.65 6.00
CA ASP A 52 10.19 -2.49 5.24
C ASP A 52 11.03 -1.25 5.58
N SER A 53 10.81 -0.16 4.85
CA SER A 53 11.41 1.15 5.09
C SER A 53 11.12 1.66 6.51
N PRO A 54 12.06 2.40 7.13
CA PRO A 54 11.86 3.00 8.45
C PRO A 54 10.57 3.84 8.55
N THR A 55 10.17 4.47 7.44
CA THR A 55 8.95 5.29 7.40
C THR A 55 7.68 4.47 7.53
N LEU A 56 7.61 3.29 6.92
CA LEU A 56 6.45 2.41 6.99
C LEU A 56 6.45 1.63 8.30
N CYS A 57 7.62 1.16 8.74
CA CYS A 57 7.83 0.53 10.03
C CYS A 57 7.32 1.38 11.21
N ARG A 58 7.50 2.71 11.15
CA ARG A 58 7.00 3.63 12.20
C ARG A 58 5.50 3.95 12.09
N ARG A 59 4.92 3.82 10.89
CA ARG A 59 3.55 4.26 10.60
C ARG A 59 2.52 3.14 10.68
N LEU A 60 2.92 1.92 10.32
CA LEU A 60 2.05 0.76 10.34
C LEU A 60 2.20 0.05 11.69
N PRO A 61 1.13 -0.12 12.47
CA PRO A 61 1.17 -1.01 13.60
C PRO A 61 1.45 -2.42 13.06
N ALA A 62 2.59 -2.98 13.44
CA ALA A 62 3.02 -4.33 13.07
C ALA A 62 2.08 -5.45 13.55
N GLY A 63 1.06 -5.09 14.34
CA GLY A 63 0.32 -6.04 15.17
C GLY A 63 1.30 -6.91 15.95
N SER A 64 1.15 -8.21 15.77
CA SER A 64 1.98 -9.24 16.40
C SER A 64 3.30 -9.56 15.66
N ALA A 65 3.63 -8.89 14.55
CA ALA A 65 4.84 -9.16 13.77
C ALA A 65 6.07 -8.40 14.28
N LYS A 66 7.25 -9.00 14.14
CA LYS A 66 8.54 -8.33 14.38
C LYS A 66 8.89 -7.44 13.19
N LEU A 67 9.30 -6.20 13.46
CA LEU A 67 9.80 -5.29 12.43
C LEU A 67 11.31 -5.35 12.26
N VAL A 68 11.74 -5.27 11.01
CA VAL A 68 13.12 -5.06 10.61
C VAL A 68 13.13 -3.90 9.62
N GLU A 69 13.89 -2.86 9.94
CA GLU A 69 14.03 -1.71 9.06
C GLU A 69 15.07 -2.00 7.97
N ALA A 70 14.72 -1.69 6.71
CA ALA A 70 15.61 -1.79 5.57
C ALA A 70 15.47 -0.55 4.67
N ASN A 71 16.58 0.04 4.25
CA ASN A 71 16.57 1.32 3.52
C ASN A 71 16.50 1.16 2.00
N ASN A 72 16.93 0.01 1.49
CA ASN A 72 16.99 -0.30 0.07
C ASN A 72 16.68 -1.78 -0.18
N ASP A 73 16.40 -2.12 -1.43
CA ASP A 73 15.94 -3.47 -1.80
C ASP A 73 17.04 -4.54 -1.60
N ALA A 74 18.32 -4.14 -1.63
CA ALA A 74 19.44 -5.03 -1.31
C ALA A 74 19.50 -5.40 0.19
N GLU A 75 19.22 -4.43 1.07
CA GLU A 75 19.06 -4.66 2.52
C GLU A 75 17.82 -5.51 2.80
N VAL A 76 16.73 -5.29 2.07
CA VAL A 76 15.54 -6.15 2.19
C VAL A 76 15.89 -7.60 1.88
N LYS A 77 16.59 -7.86 0.77
CA LYS A 77 17.08 -9.19 0.42
C LYS A 77 17.93 -9.81 1.54
N THR A 78 18.94 -9.11 2.03
CA THR A 78 19.84 -9.66 3.08
C THR A 78 19.09 -9.94 4.38
N CYS A 79 18.12 -9.09 4.74
CA CYS A 79 17.25 -9.30 5.89
C CYS A 79 16.32 -10.51 5.71
N ILE A 80 15.74 -10.71 4.51
CA ILE A 80 14.91 -11.89 4.21
C ILE A 80 15.75 -13.15 4.38
N LEU A 81 16.89 -13.22 3.69
CA LEU A 81 17.73 -14.43 3.70
C LEU A 81 18.30 -14.73 5.09
N SER A 82 18.73 -13.72 5.85
CA SER A 82 19.19 -13.93 7.23
C SER A 82 18.07 -14.40 8.15
N THR A 83 16.85 -13.87 7.99
CA THR A 83 15.70 -14.26 8.80
C THR A 83 15.25 -15.68 8.50
N VAL A 84 15.15 -16.05 7.22
CA VAL A 84 14.67 -17.37 6.80
C VAL A 84 15.69 -18.47 7.12
N ASN A 85 16.98 -18.18 7.05
CA ASN A 85 18.03 -19.14 7.42
C ASN A 85 18.28 -19.24 8.93
N THR A 86 17.68 -18.35 9.73
CA THR A 86 17.73 -18.47 11.19
C THR A 86 16.60 -19.40 11.65
N PRO A 87 16.89 -20.46 12.43
CA PRO A 87 15.85 -21.34 12.92
C PRO A 87 14.85 -20.58 13.79
N SER A 88 13.55 -20.74 13.49
CA SER A 88 12.47 -20.15 14.27
C SER A 88 11.99 -21.14 15.33
N ASP A 89 11.76 -20.66 16.56
CA ASP A 89 11.25 -21.47 17.68
C ASP A 89 9.76 -21.86 17.56
N GLY A 90 9.05 -21.33 16.56
CA GLY A 90 7.61 -21.53 16.34
C GLY A 90 7.25 -22.70 15.43
N ASN A 91 5.94 -22.87 15.18
CA ASN A 91 5.41 -23.89 14.24
C ASN A 91 5.73 -23.58 12.77
N GLY A 92 6.15 -22.34 12.49
CA GLY A 92 6.52 -21.87 11.17
C GLY A 92 7.00 -20.42 11.22
N LEU A 93 7.50 -19.94 10.09
CA LEU A 93 8.01 -18.59 9.90
C LEU A 93 7.35 -17.97 8.66
N ALA A 94 6.78 -16.79 8.81
CA ALA A 94 6.25 -15.98 7.72
C ALA A 94 7.04 -14.68 7.63
N VAL A 95 7.72 -14.46 6.50
CA VAL A 95 8.52 -13.25 6.25
C VAL A 95 7.88 -12.44 5.14
N PHE A 96 7.64 -11.17 5.41
CA PHE A 96 7.07 -10.21 4.46
C PHE A 96 8.11 -9.13 4.20
N GLY A 97 8.57 -9.03 2.96
CA GLY A 97 9.51 -8.00 2.53
C GLY A 97 8.92 -7.14 1.43
N HIS A 98 9.10 -5.82 1.52
CA HIS A 98 8.62 -4.89 0.52
C HIS A 98 9.79 -4.29 -0.26
N LEU A 99 9.76 -4.46 -1.59
CA LEU A 99 10.74 -3.90 -2.52
C LEU A 99 10.19 -2.59 -3.11
N HIS A 100 10.93 -1.50 -2.95
CA HIS A 100 10.45 -0.15 -3.26
C HIS A 100 11.09 0.48 -4.49
N ASP A 101 12.22 -0.01 -4.97
CA ASP A 101 13.01 0.75 -5.96
C ASP A 101 12.30 0.89 -7.30
N LEU A 102 11.61 -0.15 -7.76
CA LEU A 102 10.76 -0.05 -8.96
C LEU A 102 9.60 0.93 -8.76
N SER A 103 8.96 0.89 -7.59
CA SER A 103 7.85 1.79 -7.24
C SER A 103 8.30 3.25 -7.21
N LYS A 104 9.50 3.54 -6.69
CA LYS A 104 10.10 4.90 -6.70
C LYS A 104 10.31 5.41 -8.13
N VAL A 105 10.78 4.56 -9.05
CA VAL A 105 10.97 4.93 -10.46
C VAL A 105 9.64 5.26 -11.12
N LEU A 106 8.65 4.37 -10.98
CA LEU A 106 7.31 4.58 -11.55
C LEU A 106 6.60 5.80 -10.95
N ALA A 107 6.74 6.03 -9.64
CA ALA A 107 6.17 7.20 -8.97
C ALA A 107 6.82 8.50 -9.46
N ALA A 108 8.14 8.51 -9.68
CA ALA A 108 8.83 9.67 -10.22
C ALA A 108 8.42 9.95 -11.68
N GLU A 109 8.20 8.91 -12.49
CA GLU A 109 7.69 9.03 -13.86
C GLU A 109 6.27 9.61 -13.86
N ALA A 110 5.36 9.07 -13.05
CA ALA A 110 4.00 9.58 -12.93
C ALA A 110 3.96 11.04 -12.44
N GLN A 111 4.78 11.39 -11.44
CA GLN A 111 4.90 12.78 -10.97
C GLN A 111 5.35 13.73 -12.07
N ARG A 112 6.35 13.34 -12.87
CA ARG A 112 6.78 14.14 -14.02
C ARG A 112 5.70 14.27 -15.07
N ALA A 113 4.96 13.20 -15.35
CA ALA A 113 3.86 13.22 -16.31
C ALA A 113 2.75 14.20 -15.87
N HIS A 114 2.38 14.21 -14.58
CA HIS A 114 1.39 15.15 -14.06
C HIS A 114 1.84 16.60 -14.00
N ALA A 115 3.14 16.86 -13.81
CA ALA A 115 3.67 18.21 -13.73
C ALA A 115 3.89 18.88 -15.11
N ARG A 116 3.75 18.12 -16.20
CA ARG A 116 4.03 18.59 -17.56
C ARG A 116 2.79 19.18 -18.23
N GLU A 117 2.98 20.33 -18.86
CA GLU A 117 1.99 20.93 -19.78
C GLU A 117 2.20 20.45 -21.23
N GLU A 118 3.44 20.08 -21.57
CA GLU A 118 3.84 19.63 -22.91
C GLU A 118 4.25 18.16 -22.92
N GLN A 119 4.15 17.53 -24.10
CA GLN A 119 4.54 16.12 -24.27
C GLN A 119 6.06 15.93 -24.12
N PRO A 120 6.53 14.77 -23.61
CA PRO A 120 7.95 14.47 -23.49
C PRO A 120 8.67 14.46 -24.84
N SER A 121 9.88 14.99 -24.89
CA SER A 121 10.74 14.82 -26.08
C SER A 121 11.16 13.35 -26.24
N GLU A 122 11.51 12.94 -27.46
CA GLU A 122 11.95 11.57 -27.73
C GLU A 122 13.17 11.18 -26.88
N GLU A 123 14.12 12.10 -26.68
CA GLU A 123 15.30 11.87 -25.84
C GLU A 123 14.94 11.57 -24.38
N GLU A 124 13.97 12.30 -23.83
CA GLU A 124 13.49 12.07 -22.46
C GLU A 124 12.76 10.75 -22.32
N GLN A 125 11.97 10.35 -23.32
CA GLN A 125 11.29 9.05 -23.34
C GLN A 125 12.31 7.91 -23.34
N ILE A 126 13.35 8.01 -24.16
CA ILE A 126 14.44 7.01 -24.21
C ILE A 126 15.14 6.89 -22.85
N VAL A 127 15.41 8.01 -22.18
CA VAL A 127 16.05 8.01 -20.85
C VAL A 127 15.13 7.39 -19.79
N ALA A 128 13.83 7.73 -19.79
CA ALA A 128 12.85 7.14 -18.89
C ALA A 128 12.75 5.62 -19.10
N ASP A 129 12.59 5.17 -20.36
CA ASP A 129 12.52 3.76 -20.71
C ASP A 129 13.76 2.99 -20.29
N LYS A 130 14.95 3.57 -20.48
CA LYS A 130 16.20 2.98 -20.02
C LYS A 130 16.25 2.86 -18.50
N THR A 131 15.81 3.88 -17.77
CA THR A 131 15.77 3.90 -16.29
C THR A 131 14.81 2.82 -15.76
N ARG A 132 13.61 2.74 -16.34
CA ARG A 132 12.60 1.72 -16.02
C ARG A 132 13.11 0.31 -16.31
N THR A 133 13.73 0.10 -17.46
CA THR A 133 14.32 -1.20 -17.84
C THR A 133 15.41 -1.61 -16.85
N GLN A 134 16.29 -0.69 -16.45
CA GLN A 134 17.32 -0.96 -15.45
C GLN A 134 16.71 -1.31 -14.07
N ALA A 135 15.63 -0.65 -13.67
CA ALA A 135 14.95 -0.96 -12.41
C ALA A 135 14.31 -2.35 -12.44
N LEU A 136 13.69 -2.74 -13.56
CA LEU A 136 13.13 -4.09 -13.76
C LEU A 136 14.23 -5.16 -13.74
N GLN A 137 15.35 -4.94 -14.40
CA GLN A 137 16.49 -5.87 -14.39
C GLN A 137 17.06 -6.06 -12.97
N LYS A 138 17.16 -4.98 -12.19
CA LYS A 138 17.58 -5.06 -10.78
C LYS A 138 16.59 -5.86 -9.95
N LEU A 139 15.29 -5.63 -10.12
CA LEU A 139 14.24 -6.38 -9.44
C LEU A 139 14.31 -7.88 -9.78
N ASP A 140 14.44 -8.21 -11.06
CA ASP A 140 14.57 -9.59 -11.53
C ASP A 140 15.78 -10.30 -10.91
N THR A 141 16.94 -9.64 -10.90
CA THR A 141 18.16 -10.15 -10.24
C THR A 141 17.93 -10.37 -8.75
N LEU A 142 17.30 -9.40 -8.07
CA LEU A 142 17.01 -9.50 -6.63
C LEU A 142 16.06 -10.66 -6.30
N ILE A 143 15.02 -10.86 -7.12
CA ILE A 143 14.07 -11.97 -6.95
C ILE A 143 14.79 -13.31 -7.17
N GLY A 144 15.64 -13.41 -8.21
CA GLY A 144 16.47 -14.59 -8.47
C GLY A 144 17.38 -14.92 -7.28
N ASP A 145 18.10 -13.92 -6.76
CA ASP A 145 18.98 -14.09 -5.59
C ASP A 145 18.20 -14.52 -4.34
N ILE A 146 16.98 -14.00 -4.13
CA ILE A 146 16.12 -14.43 -3.02
C ILE A 146 15.74 -15.88 -3.23
N TRP A 147 15.18 -16.23 -4.40
CA TRP A 147 14.73 -17.57 -4.73
C TRP A 147 15.82 -18.64 -4.53
N ASP A 148 17.02 -18.38 -5.06
CA ASP A 148 18.16 -19.29 -4.95
C ASP A 148 18.67 -19.43 -3.50
N GLY A 149 18.44 -18.41 -2.67
CA GLY A 149 18.86 -18.40 -1.26
C GLY A 149 17.84 -18.99 -0.27
N LEU A 150 16.65 -19.41 -0.72
CA LEU A 150 15.63 -19.98 0.17
C LEU A 150 15.92 -21.45 0.52
N PRO A 151 15.67 -21.87 1.77
CA PRO A 151 15.79 -23.27 2.17
C PRO A 151 14.70 -24.13 1.51
N PRO A 152 14.92 -25.45 1.42
CA PRO A 152 13.92 -26.37 0.88
C PRO A 152 12.62 -26.33 1.69
N ASN A 153 11.49 -26.63 1.04
CA ASN A 153 10.14 -26.55 1.60
C ASN A 153 9.67 -25.13 1.97
N THR A 154 10.27 -24.09 1.38
CA THR A 154 9.77 -22.72 1.50
C THR A 154 8.72 -22.42 0.44
N LEU A 155 7.60 -21.80 0.84
CA LEU A 155 6.66 -21.20 -0.08
C LEU A 155 7.07 -19.74 -0.33
N PHE A 156 7.46 -19.42 -1.56
CA PHE A 156 7.75 -18.05 -1.98
C PHE A 156 6.58 -17.46 -2.76
N LEU A 157 6.02 -16.36 -2.26
CA LEU A 157 5.01 -15.59 -2.98
C LEU A 157 5.60 -14.24 -3.38
N PHE A 158 5.57 -13.95 -4.68
CA PHE A 158 5.84 -12.64 -5.20
C PHE A 158 4.54 -12.03 -5.74
N THR A 159 4.15 -10.88 -5.19
CA THR A 159 2.99 -10.14 -5.66
C THR A 159 3.42 -8.73 -6.01
N SER A 160 3.17 -8.30 -7.25
CA SER A 160 3.31 -6.90 -7.64
C SER A 160 1.95 -6.23 -7.63
N GLY A 161 1.83 -5.13 -6.90
CA GLY A 161 0.68 -4.23 -7.01
C GLY A 161 0.83 -3.37 -8.26
N VAL A 162 0.51 -3.91 -9.43
CA VAL A 162 0.51 -3.14 -10.67
C VAL A 162 -0.79 -2.36 -10.79
N GLY A 163 -0.73 -1.11 -10.37
CA GLY A 163 -1.65 -0.03 -10.73
C GLY A 163 -0.85 1.26 -10.75
N ASP A 164 -1.34 2.29 -11.43
CA ASP A 164 -0.78 3.63 -11.31
C ASP A 164 -1.03 4.13 -9.87
N ALA A 165 -0.15 3.70 -8.95
CA ALA A 165 -0.28 3.97 -7.53
C ALA A 165 -0.18 5.46 -7.24
N HIS A 166 0.48 6.22 -8.12
CA HIS A 166 0.51 7.66 -8.03
C HIS A 166 -0.86 8.25 -8.37
N THR A 167 -1.43 7.93 -9.52
CA THR A 167 -2.77 8.40 -9.90
C THR A 167 -3.82 7.94 -8.90
N LEU A 168 -3.76 6.69 -8.43
CA LEU A 168 -4.64 6.20 -7.37
C LEU A 168 -4.48 7.00 -6.07
N ARG A 169 -3.25 7.29 -5.66
CA ARG A 169 -2.98 8.06 -4.44
C ARG A 169 -3.43 9.53 -4.58
N VAL A 170 -3.18 10.15 -5.74
CA VAL A 170 -3.67 11.51 -6.04
C VAL A 170 -5.20 11.53 -6.05
N ALA A 171 -5.84 10.56 -6.69
CA ALA A 171 -7.28 10.35 -6.69
C ALA A 171 -7.83 10.17 -5.27
N GLN A 172 -7.18 9.37 -4.43
CA GLN A 172 -7.54 9.18 -3.02
C GLN A 172 -7.38 10.47 -2.21
N GLU A 173 -6.27 11.20 -2.38
CA GLU A 173 -6.04 12.48 -1.71
C GLU A 173 -7.07 13.55 -2.15
N GLN A 174 -7.40 13.61 -3.44
CA GLN A 174 -8.44 14.50 -3.97
C GLN A 174 -9.82 14.13 -3.41
N LYS A 175 -10.17 12.84 -3.41
CA LYS A 175 -11.41 12.34 -2.79
C LYS A 175 -11.48 12.71 -1.32
N TRP A 176 -10.40 12.48 -0.56
CA TRP A 176 -10.34 12.82 0.86
C TRP A 176 -10.47 14.33 1.11
N LYS A 177 -9.75 15.16 0.35
CA LYS A 177 -9.83 16.63 0.45
C LYS A 177 -11.23 17.15 0.12
N ARG A 178 -11.89 16.61 -0.91
CA ARG A 178 -13.29 16.93 -1.26
C ARG A 178 -14.26 16.50 -0.16
N GLN A 179 -14.12 15.29 0.38
CA GLN A 179 -14.95 14.81 1.49
C GLN A 179 -14.83 15.66 2.76
N GLN A 180 -13.65 16.24 3.01
CA GLN A 180 -13.43 17.11 4.16
C GLN A 180 -13.65 18.61 3.87
N ASN A 181 -14.10 18.98 2.65
CA ASN A 181 -14.20 20.38 2.20
C ASN A 181 -12.90 21.18 2.42
N ILE A 182 -11.74 20.55 2.24
CA ILE A 182 -10.43 21.17 2.44
C ILE A 182 -9.92 21.75 1.12
N GLY A 183 -9.61 23.05 1.12
CA GLY A 183 -9.02 23.76 -0.02
C GLY A 183 -10.04 24.21 -1.06
N ARG A 184 -9.61 24.40 -2.32
CA ARG A 184 -10.45 24.91 -3.41
C ARG A 184 -11.31 23.84 -4.10
N TRP A 185 -11.38 22.63 -3.53
CA TRP A 185 -11.78 21.43 -4.28
C TRP A 185 -13.29 21.15 -4.35
N GLY A 186 -14.11 21.98 -3.69
CA GLY A 186 -15.58 21.93 -3.77
C GLY A 186 -16.19 20.61 -3.30
N ALA A 187 -17.51 20.50 -3.43
CA ALA A 187 -18.24 19.24 -3.23
C ALA A 187 -17.94 18.25 -4.37
N TRP A 188 -18.16 16.95 -4.12
CA TRP A 188 -18.04 15.92 -5.15
C TRP A 188 -19.18 16.07 -6.18
N THR A 189 -18.85 16.42 -7.42
CA THR A 189 -19.78 16.58 -8.56
C THR A 189 -19.49 15.58 -9.68
N ASP A 190 -20.41 15.42 -10.62
CA ASP A 190 -20.23 14.56 -11.80
C ASP A 190 -19.04 14.99 -12.69
N GLU A 191 -18.79 16.31 -12.77
CA GLU A 191 -17.61 16.88 -13.44
C GLU A 191 -16.31 16.48 -12.72
N ALA A 192 -16.35 16.52 -11.39
CA ALA A 192 -15.28 16.09 -10.51
C ALA A 192 -14.97 14.58 -10.65
N GLU A 193 -15.97 13.76 -10.99
CA GLU A 193 -15.82 12.34 -11.28
C GLU A 193 -15.32 12.07 -12.70
N ALA A 194 -15.71 12.91 -13.67
CA ALA A 194 -15.19 12.84 -15.04
C ALA A 194 -13.70 13.22 -15.12
N ASP A 195 -13.26 14.22 -14.36
CA ASP A 195 -11.84 14.62 -14.29
C ASP A 195 -10.94 13.54 -13.68
N LEU A 196 -11.47 12.72 -12.77
CA LEU A 196 -10.75 11.62 -12.13
C LEU A 196 -10.62 10.37 -13.01
N ARG A 197 -11.43 10.27 -14.07
CA ARG A 197 -11.46 9.14 -15.02
C ARG A 197 -10.64 9.41 -16.29
N ARG A 198 -10.07 10.61 -16.46
CA ARG A 198 -9.10 10.92 -17.52
C ARG A 198 -7.69 10.57 -17.08
#